data_AF-A0A1G7IU31-F1
#
_entry.id   AF-A0A1G7IU31-F1
#
_cell.length_a   1.000
_cell.length_b   1.000
_cell.length_c   1.000
_cell.angle_alpha   90.00
_cell.angle_beta   90.00
_cell.angle_gamma   90.00
#
_symmetry.space_group_name_H-M   'P 1'
#
loop_
_entity.id
_entity.type
_entity.pdbx_description
1 polymer ?
#
loop_
_entity_poly.entity_id
_entity_poly.type
_entity_poly.pdbx_seq_one_letter_code
_entity_poly.pdbx_strand_id
1 'polypeptide(L)'
;MDYTRREALAGSALALSVSTAGCLDFAAGDGPQGPEGTPATLTCEDEGFVRLDQPFEGSVTETRVETDETTVELSTEGTTETYGQSLRLVLRNAGDAPAATRGEAAYSLQRETGEGWLDVRGSTTGEPVELPRSEASLDTSSAYSWDVTLTESGIADAVDGVDLAVCPPLGPGTYRFVYWGLVDAPPIGAEFELVG
;
A
#
# COMPACT_ATOMS: atom_id res chain seq x y z
N MET A 1 14.57 -79.35 -45.65
CA MET A 1 15.82 -79.44 -44.87
C MET A 1 16.73 -78.39 -45.50
N ASP A 2 17.10 -77.26 -44.90
CA ASP A 2 17.57 -77.03 -43.53
C ASP A 2 17.30 -75.57 -43.05
N TYR A 3 17.68 -75.31 -41.81
CA TYR A 3 17.10 -74.41 -40.81
C TYR A 3 17.47 -72.91 -40.87
N THR A 4 16.47 -72.08 -40.53
CA THR A 4 16.39 -71.06 -39.44
C THR A 4 17.64 -70.26 -38.99
N ARG A 5 17.50 -68.92 -38.96
CA ARG A 5 17.61 -67.94 -37.81
C ARG A 5 18.14 -66.58 -38.29
N ARG A 6 17.30 -65.53 -38.24
CA ARG A 6 17.29 -64.44 -37.22
C ARG A 6 18.52 -63.52 -37.24
N GLU A 7 18.37 -62.35 -37.87
CA GLU A 7 18.99 -61.05 -37.55
C GLU A 7 17.96 -59.98 -38.03
N ALA A 8 17.66 -58.85 -37.38
CA ALA A 8 18.48 -57.97 -36.57
C ALA A 8 17.68 -57.28 -35.44
N LEU A 9 18.37 -57.01 -34.33
CA LEU A 9 18.00 -56.11 -33.25
C LEU A 9 18.67 -54.74 -33.50
N ALA A 10 17.91 -53.64 -33.40
CA ALA A 10 18.34 -52.29 -33.00
C ALA A 10 17.20 -51.32 -33.34
N GLY A 11 16.71 -50.43 -32.48
CA GLY A 11 17.04 -50.09 -31.12
C GLY A 11 15.96 -49.11 -30.65
N SER A 12 15.52 -49.29 -29.41
CA SER A 12 14.59 -48.40 -28.73
C SER A 12 15.32 -47.12 -28.34
N ALA A 13 14.83 -45.96 -28.77
CA ALA A 13 15.16 -44.68 -28.16
C ALA A 13 13.84 -43.94 -27.89
N LEU A 14 13.31 -44.17 -26.69
CA LEU A 14 12.26 -43.36 -26.09
C LEU A 14 12.87 -41.97 -25.81
N ALA A 15 12.46 -40.97 -26.58
CA ALA A 15 12.73 -39.58 -26.24
C ALA A 15 11.85 -39.21 -25.03
N LEU A 16 12.43 -39.23 -23.84
CA LEU A 16 11.85 -38.60 -22.67
C LEU A 16 11.97 -37.08 -22.87
N SER A 17 10.89 -36.47 -23.33
CA SER A 17 10.70 -35.02 -23.22
C SER A 17 10.60 -34.69 -21.74
N VAL A 18 11.71 -34.26 -21.15
CA VAL A 18 11.73 -33.61 -19.83
C VAL A 18 11.11 -32.24 -20.03
N SER A 19 9.79 -32.16 -19.84
CA SER A 19 9.09 -30.90 -19.66
C SER A 19 9.62 -30.31 -18.36
N THR A 20 10.58 -29.40 -18.45
CA THR A 20 10.87 -28.51 -17.34
C THR A 20 9.60 -27.71 -17.12
N ALA A 21 8.82 -28.08 -16.11
CA ALA A 21 7.85 -27.19 -15.51
C ALA A 21 8.67 -25.97 -15.05
N GLY A 22 8.71 -24.93 -15.88
CA GLY A 22 9.09 -23.61 -15.45
C GLY A 22 8.05 -23.22 -14.42
N CYS A 23 8.38 -23.42 -13.15
CA CYS A 23 7.77 -22.65 -12.09
C CYS A 23 7.87 -21.20 -12.56
N LEU A 24 6.72 -20.56 -12.73
CA LEU A 24 6.64 -19.12 -12.78
C LEU A 24 7.15 -18.65 -11.43
N ASP A 25 8.46 -18.51 -11.32
CA ASP A 25 9.10 -17.64 -10.34
C ASP A 25 8.70 -16.23 -10.79
N PHE A 26 7.45 -15.87 -10.48
CA PHE A 26 7.11 -14.48 -10.27
C PHE A 26 8.14 -14.03 -9.27
N ALA A 27 9.10 -13.24 -9.72
CA ALA A 27 10.12 -12.65 -8.89
C ALA A 27 9.43 -12.08 -7.65
N ALA A 28 9.46 -12.84 -6.56
CA ALA A 28 9.27 -12.31 -5.23
C ALA A 28 10.48 -11.38 -5.10
N GLY A 29 10.27 -10.10 -5.38
CA GLY A 29 11.25 -9.09 -5.00
C GLY A 29 11.59 -9.33 -3.54
N ASP A 30 12.85 -9.09 -3.16
CA ASP A 30 13.26 -9.04 -1.75
C ASP A 30 12.12 -8.36 -0.99
N GLY A 31 11.44 -9.13 -0.12
CA GLY A 31 10.18 -8.72 0.51
C GLY A 31 10.37 -7.48 1.40
N PRO A 32 9.46 -7.19 2.32
CA PRO A 32 9.65 -6.08 3.24
C PRO A 32 10.98 -6.24 4.02
N GLN A 33 11.89 -5.29 3.86
CA GLN A 33 13.24 -5.29 4.49
C GLN A 33 13.30 -4.46 5.78
N GLY A 34 12.20 -3.82 6.15
CA GLY A 34 12.08 -2.98 7.34
C GLY A 34 11.96 -3.77 8.64
N PRO A 35 11.89 -3.07 9.78
CA PRO A 35 11.71 -3.73 11.07
C PRO A 35 10.38 -4.48 11.11
N GLU A 36 10.30 -5.62 11.80
CA GLU A 36 9.08 -6.42 11.90
C GLU A 36 8.22 -6.03 13.11
N GLY A 37 6.90 -6.23 13.03
CA GLY A 37 5.95 -6.00 14.10
C GLY A 37 5.78 -4.51 14.43
N THR A 38 5.72 -4.18 15.72
CA THR A 38 5.57 -2.81 16.24
C THR A 38 6.93 -2.28 16.70
N PRO A 39 7.72 -1.61 15.83
CA PRO A 39 9.00 -1.05 16.23
C PRO A 39 8.80 0.05 17.26
N ALA A 40 9.83 0.37 18.05
CA ALA A 40 9.75 1.48 19.00
C ALA A 40 9.46 2.81 18.28
N THR A 41 10.09 3.02 17.12
CA THR A 41 9.97 4.21 16.28
C THR A 41 10.37 3.89 14.83
N LEU A 42 10.28 4.86 13.92
CA LEU A 42 10.73 4.77 12.53
C LEU A 42 12.06 5.51 12.33
N THR A 43 13.16 4.84 12.65
CA THR A 43 14.52 5.41 12.51
C THR A 43 15.00 5.37 11.06
N CYS A 44 15.59 6.47 10.61
CA CYS A 44 16.20 6.61 9.29
C CYS A 44 17.72 6.67 9.38
N GLU A 45 18.41 6.03 8.43
CA GLU A 45 19.86 6.15 8.30
C GLU A 45 20.28 7.53 7.78
N ASP A 46 19.43 8.13 6.95
CA ASP A 46 19.60 9.51 6.47
C ASP A 46 19.12 10.50 7.54
N GLU A 47 20.07 11.21 8.15
CA GLU A 47 19.79 12.27 9.13
C GLU A 47 19.08 13.50 8.50
N GLY A 48 19.08 13.62 7.17
CA GLY A 48 18.32 14.62 6.42
C GLY A 48 16.86 14.25 6.17
N PHE A 49 16.41 13.06 6.58
CA PHE A 49 15.03 12.64 6.39
C PHE A 49 14.08 13.40 7.34
N VAL A 50 13.14 14.14 6.76
CA VAL A 50 12.08 14.84 7.49
C VAL A 50 10.75 14.17 7.18
N ARG A 51 10.24 13.41 8.16
CA ARG A 51 8.96 12.70 8.07
C ARG A 51 7.80 13.68 7.92
N LEU A 52 6.78 13.30 7.15
CA LEU A 52 5.54 14.08 7.05
C LEU A 52 4.87 14.21 8.42
N ASP A 53 4.51 15.43 8.79
CA ASP A 53 3.71 15.71 9.97
C ASP A 53 2.26 15.26 9.77
N GLN A 54 1.63 14.79 10.84
CA GLN A 54 0.19 14.51 10.85
C GLN A 54 -0.58 15.81 11.12
N PRO A 55 -1.47 16.28 10.21
CA PRO A 55 -2.23 17.51 10.40
C PRO A 55 -3.50 17.31 11.24
N PHE A 56 -3.56 16.24 12.04
CA PHE A 56 -4.69 15.86 12.87
C PHE A 56 -4.20 15.23 14.18
N GLU A 57 -5.07 15.25 15.18
CA GLU A 57 -4.83 14.65 16.49
C GLU A 57 -5.91 13.60 16.79
N GLY A 58 -5.59 12.63 17.64
CA GLY A 58 -6.53 11.61 18.11
C GLY A 58 -6.43 10.26 17.38
N SER A 59 -7.20 9.29 17.88
CA SER A 59 -7.29 7.95 17.31
C SER A 59 -8.20 7.94 16.09
N VAL A 60 -7.75 7.31 15.01
CA VAL A 60 -8.54 7.10 13.79
C VAL A 60 -8.80 5.60 13.66
N THR A 61 -10.00 5.18 14.03
CA THR A 61 -10.43 3.76 14.01
C THR A 61 -11.68 3.54 13.17
N GLU A 62 -12.31 4.60 12.70
CA GLU A 62 -13.59 4.54 12.01
C GLU A 62 -13.39 4.59 10.49
N THR A 63 -14.07 3.69 9.79
CA THR A 63 -14.15 3.64 8.32
C THR A 63 -15.43 4.31 7.79
N ARG A 64 -16.22 4.91 8.67
CA ARG A 64 -17.44 5.66 8.36
C ARG A 64 -17.57 6.81 9.33
N VAL A 65 -17.76 8.03 8.83
CA VAL A 65 -17.91 9.23 9.65
C VAL A 65 -19.08 10.08 9.16
N GLU A 66 -19.75 10.73 10.10
CA GLU A 66 -20.80 11.71 9.82
C GLU A 66 -20.18 13.11 9.84
N THR A 67 -20.47 13.87 8.79
CA THR A 67 -20.27 15.33 8.73
C THR A 67 -21.56 16.01 9.19
N ASP A 68 -21.58 17.34 9.24
CA ASP A 68 -22.81 18.09 9.54
C ASP A 68 -23.94 17.85 8.52
N GLU A 69 -23.62 17.47 7.28
CA GLU A 69 -24.59 17.41 6.16
C GLU A 69 -24.74 16.03 5.52
N THR A 70 -23.72 15.18 5.61
CA THR A 70 -23.67 13.87 4.94
C THR A 70 -22.84 12.84 5.69
N THR A 71 -22.87 11.59 5.22
CA THR A 71 -22.03 10.50 5.73
C THR A 71 -21.00 10.09 4.68
N VAL A 72 -19.75 9.89 5.11
CA VAL A 72 -18.64 9.46 4.25
C VAL A 72 -18.15 8.09 4.71
N GLU A 73 -17.83 7.21 3.76
CA GLU A 73 -17.34 5.86 4.01
C GLU A 73 -16.03 5.59 3.25
N LEU A 74 -15.05 5.00 3.95
CA LEU A 74 -13.81 4.48 3.40
C LEU A 74 -13.90 2.96 3.32
N SER A 75 -13.61 2.40 2.15
CA SER A 75 -13.58 0.94 1.92
C SER A 75 -12.21 0.50 1.44
N THR A 76 -11.78 -0.69 1.87
CA THR A 76 -10.57 -1.38 1.41
C THR A 76 -10.97 -2.74 0.80
N GLU A 77 -10.14 -3.27 -0.11
CA GLU A 77 -10.35 -4.63 -0.65
C GLU A 77 -10.01 -5.74 0.36
N GLY A 78 -9.10 -5.45 1.30
CA GLY A 78 -8.64 -6.37 2.31
C GLY A 78 -8.15 -5.68 3.59
N THR A 79 -7.83 -6.49 4.59
CA THR A 79 -7.19 -6.08 5.85
C THR A 79 -5.81 -6.70 6.01
N THR A 80 -5.32 -7.38 4.97
CA THR A 80 -4.00 -8.01 4.94
C THR A 80 -3.48 -7.91 3.52
N GLU A 81 -2.37 -7.21 3.35
CA GLU A 81 -1.77 -6.91 2.07
C GLU A 81 -0.36 -7.47 1.99
N THR A 82 0.04 -7.93 0.81
CA THR A 82 1.39 -8.43 0.59
C THR A 82 2.26 -7.32 0.04
N TYR A 83 3.51 -7.22 0.50
CA TYR A 83 4.51 -6.33 -0.09
C TYR A 83 4.56 -6.47 -1.62
N GLY A 84 4.65 -5.35 -2.33
CA GLY A 84 4.60 -5.29 -3.78
C GLY A 84 3.20 -5.39 -4.40
N GLN A 85 2.14 -5.66 -3.64
CA GLN A 85 0.76 -5.58 -4.11
C GLN A 85 0.20 -4.16 -3.97
N SER A 86 -0.90 -3.88 -4.66
CA SER A 86 -1.62 -2.62 -4.54
C SER A 86 -2.63 -2.65 -3.40
N LEU A 87 -2.50 -1.71 -2.47
CA LEU A 87 -3.57 -1.36 -1.54
C LEU A 87 -4.59 -0.49 -2.28
N ARG A 88 -5.81 -0.99 -2.46
CA ARG A 88 -6.90 -0.23 -3.08
C ARG A 88 -7.87 0.28 -2.03
N LEU A 89 -8.10 1.60 -2.06
CA LEU A 89 -9.03 2.28 -1.18
C LEU A 89 -10.03 3.12 -1.98
N VAL A 90 -11.27 3.17 -1.50
CA VAL A 90 -12.30 4.02 -2.07
C VAL A 90 -12.98 4.81 -0.95
N LEU A 91 -12.91 6.14 -1.04
CA LEU A 91 -13.69 7.05 -0.19
C LEU A 91 -14.92 7.51 -0.97
N ARG A 92 -16.11 7.21 -0.46
CA ARG A 92 -17.39 7.56 -1.08
C ARG A 92 -18.24 8.42 -0.16
N ASN A 93 -19.00 9.32 -0.76
CA ASN A 93 -20.10 9.99 -0.09
C ASN A 93 -21.32 9.06 -0.14
N ALA A 94 -21.79 8.64 1.03
CA ALA A 94 -22.90 7.70 1.20
C ALA A 94 -24.22 8.38 1.58
N GLY A 95 -24.24 9.71 1.68
CA GLY A 95 -25.45 10.51 1.92
C GLY A 95 -25.89 11.29 0.70
N ASP A 96 -26.67 12.35 0.94
CA ASP A 96 -27.42 13.08 -0.09
C ASP A 96 -26.89 14.52 -0.34
N ALA A 97 -25.91 14.98 0.43
CA ALA A 97 -25.27 16.30 0.30
C ALA A 97 -23.77 16.14 0.04
N PRO A 98 -23.12 17.06 -0.70
CA PRO A 98 -21.66 17.01 -0.91
C PRO A 98 -20.89 17.21 0.40
N ALA A 99 -19.70 16.62 0.51
CA ALA A 99 -18.78 16.87 1.63
C ALA A 99 -17.63 17.78 1.19
N ALA A 100 -17.33 18.83 1.95
CA ALA A 100 -16.16 19.67 1.69
C ALA A 100 -14.85 18.92 2.02
N THR A 101 -13.87 19.03 1.13
CA THR A 101 -12.59 18.33 1.24
C THR A 101 -11.38 19.22 0.98
N ARG A 102 -10.20 18.72 1.37
CA ARG A 102 -8.88 19.29 1.05
C ARG A 102 -8.23 18.65 -0.19
N GLY A 103 -9.02 17.91 -0.99
CA GLY A 103 -8.58 17.17 -2.17
C GLY A 103 -8.04 15.77 -1.87
N GLU A 104 -7.82 14.99 -2.92
CA GLU A 104 -7.49 13.56 -2.86
C GLU A 104 -6.11 13.26 -2.25
N ALA A 105 -5.17 14.20 -2.34
CA ALA A 105 -3.82 14.05 -1.76
C ALA A 105 -3.79 14.21 -0.23
N ALA A 106 -4.92 14.55 0.41
CA ALA A 106 -5.01 14.80 1.85
C ALA A 106 -5.09 13.51 2.69
N TYR A 107 -4.12 12.61 2.50
CA TYR A 107 -4.03 11.34 3.23
C TYR A 107 -2.64 11.07 3.82
N SER A 108 -2.63 10.27 4.88
CA SER A 108 -1.44 9.72 5.52
C SER A 108 -1.39 8.21 5.34
N LEU A 109 -0.19 7.67 5.14
CA LEU A 109 0.06 6.22 5.17
C LEU A 109 0.97 5.97 6.36
N GLN A 110 0.41 5.40 7.43
CA GLN A 110 1.06 5.36 8.73
C GLN A 110 1.35 3.94 9.16
N ARG A 111 2.40 3.79 9.97
CA ARG A 111 2.78 2.54 10.61
C ARG A 111 2.61 2.64 12.12
N GLU A 112 2.16 1.55 12.73
CA GLU A 112 2.06 1.44 14.18
C GLU A 112 3.45 1.29 14.80
N THR A 113 3.75 2.08 15.82
CA THR A 113 5.01 2.05 16.57
C THR A 113 4.75 2.16 18.07
N GLY A 114 5.78 1.93 18.88
CA GLY A 114 5.72 2.14 20.33
C GLY A 114 5.46 3.60 20.74
N GLU A 115 5.74 4.56 19.85
CA GLU A 115 5.46 5.99 20.03
C GLU A 115 4.08 6.41 19.46
N GLY A 116 3.31 5.45 18.91
CA GLY A 116 2.05 5.69 18.22
C GLY A 116 2.20 5.57 16.71
N TRP A 117 1.33 6.25 15.97
CA TRP A 117 1.27 6.15 14.52
C TRP A 117 2.16 7.20 13.86
N LEU A 118 3.05 6.76 12.96
CA LEU A 118 3.98 7.64 12.24
C LEU A 118 3.80 7.44 10.73
N ASP A 119 3.76 8.53 9.95
CA ASP A 119 3.74 8.41 8.47
C ASP A 119 5.06 7.78 7.99
N VAL A 120 4.97 6.90 7.00
CA VAL A 120 6.15 6.21 6.47
C VAL A 120 6.93 7.09 5.48
N ARG A 121 6.31 8.18 5.02
CA ARG A 121 6.86 9.09 4.00
C ARG A 121 7.48 10.34 4.63
N GLY A 122 8.40 10.93 3.89
CA GLY A 122 9.06 12.18 4.25
C GLY A 122 9.90 12.73 3.10
N SER A 123 10.49 13.91 3.33
CA SER A 123 11.47 14.53 2.42
C SER A 123 12.88 14.06 2.76
N THR A 124 13.74 13.96 1.74
CA THR A 124 15.19 13.70 1.89
C THR A 124 16.03 14.98 1.80
N THR A 125 15.39 16.15 1.72
CA THR A 125 16.08 17.44 1.51
C THR A 125 16.50 18.12 2.81
N GLY A 126 16.12 17.57 3.97
CA GLY A 126 16.26 18.24 5.28
C GLY A 126 15.19 19.30 5.55
N GLU A 127 14.28 19.55 4.61
CA GLU A 127 13.18 20.50 4.77
C GLU A 127 11.83 19.77 4.88
N PRO A 128 10.90 20.24 5.73
CA PRO A 128 9.55 19.70 5.77
C PRO A 128 8.84 19.97 4.45
N VAL A 129 8.02 19.01 4.02
CA VAL A 129 7.19 19.12 2.82
C VAL A 129 5.73 18.94 3.20
N GLU A 130 4.85 19.74 2.61
CA GLU A 130 3.41 19.63 2.80
C GLU A 130 2.76 18.95 1.60
N LEU A 131 1.81 18.06 1.87
CA LEU A 131 1.00 17.46 0.82
C LEU A 131 0.07 18.53 0.20
N PRO A 132 -0.18 18.48 -1.13
CA PRO A 132 -1.07 19.39 -1.81
C PRO A 132 -2.45 19.42 -1.16
N ARG A 133 -2.95 20.63 -0.93
CA ARG A 133 -4.31 20.88 -0.43
C ARG A 133 -5.04 21.75 -1.43
N SER A 134 -6.27 21.38 -1.75
CA SER A 134 -7.15 22.15 -2.62
C SER A 134 -8.54 22.22 -2.01
N GLU A 135 -9.22 23.34 -2.18
CA GLU A 135 -10.65 23.42 -1.87
C GLU A 135 -11.40 22.55 -2.89
N ALA A 136 -11.96 21.44 -2.43
CA ALA A 136 -12.66 20.48 -3.26
C ALA A 136 -13.94 19.98 -2.57
N SER A 137 -14.75 19.23 -3.31
CA SER A 137 -15.97 18.61 -2.80
C SER A 137 -16.06 17.15 -3.25
N LEU A 138 -16.50 16.29 -2.34
CA LEU A 138 -16.86 14.91 -2.63
C LEU A 138 -18.38 14.82 -2.84
N ASP A 139 -18.81 14.87 -4.09
CA ASP A 139 -20.22 14.74 -4.48
C ASP A 139 -20.77 13.33 -4.25
N THR A 140 -22.09 13.19 -4.19
CA THR A 140 -22.81 11.91 -3.98
C THR A 140 -22.62 10.88 -5.11
N SER A 141 -22.15 11.33 -6.27
CA SER A 141 -21.85 10.47 -7.43
C SER A 141 -20.35 10.26 -7.67
N SER A 142 -19.51 10.86 -6.83
CA SER A 142 -18.05 10.84 -6.96
C SER A 142 -17.41 10.05 -5.83
N ALA A 143 -16.19 9.59 -6.08
CA ALA A 143 -15.37 8.89 -5.11
C ALA A 143 -13.90 9.32 -5.30
N TYR A 144 -13.12 9.30 -4.23
CA TYR A 144 -11.67 9.25 -4.32
C TYR A 144 -11.22 7.81 -4.32
N SER A 145 -10.22 7.49 -5.13
CA SER A 145 -9.78 6.12 -5.34
C SER A 145 -8.27 6.08 -5.38
N TRP A 146 -7.68 5.46 -4.37
CA TRP A 146 -6.23 5.26 -4.31
C TRP A 146 -5.91 3.82 -4.69
N ASP A 147 -4.89 3.65 -5.52
CA ASP A 147 -4.25 2.37 -5.83
C ASP A 147 -2.75 2.56 -5.55
N VAL A 148 -2.34 2.20 -4.33
CA VAL A 148 -0.97 2.44 -3.85
C VAL A 148 -0.22 1.12 -3.85
N THR A 149 0.80 0.99 -4.70
CA THR A 149 1.69 -0.17 -4.66
C THR A 149 2.54 -0.14 -3.40
N LEU A 150 2.47 -1.20 -2.60
CA LEU A 150 3.14 -1.34 -1.30
C LEU A 150 4.63 -1.68 -1.46
N THR A 151 5.36 -0.75 -2.06
CA THR A 151 6.82 -0.68 -2.12
C THR A 151 7.25 0.74 -1.77
N GLU A 152 8.53 0.93 -1.48
CA GLU A 152 9.07 2.27 -1.17
C GLU A 152 8.82 3.24 -2.32
N SER A 153 9.05 2.83 -3.57
CA SER A 153 8.81 3.67 -4.74
C SER A 153 7.31 3.90 -4.99
N GLY A 154 6.49 2.85 -4.88
CA GLY A 154 5.05 2.95 -5.12
C GLY A 154 4.36 3.89 -4.13
N ILE A 155 4.82 3.93 -2.88
CA ILE A 155 4.33 4.85 -1.85
C ILE A 155 4.93 6.25 -2.02
N ALA A 156 6.20 6.37 -2.38
CA ALA A 156 6.87 7.65 -2.62
C ALA A 156 6.23 8.42 -3.79
N ASP A 157 5.92 7.72 -4.87
CA ASP A 157 5.35 8.29 -6.10
C ASP A 157 3.82 8.44 -6.05
N ALA A 158 3.16 8.04 -4.95
CA ALA A 158 1.70 8.01 -4.85
C ALA A 158 1.02 9.39 -4.84
N VAL A 159 1.79 10.47 -4.64
CA VAL A 159 1.28 11.85 -4.65
C VAL A 159 2.01 12.65 -5.73
N ASP A 160 1.28 13.03 -6.78
CA ASP A 160 1.83 13.79 -7.90
C ASP A 160 2.41 15.15 -7.45
N GLY A 161 3.57 15.48 -8.00
CA GLY A 161 4.20 16.79 -7.82
C GLY A 161 4.86 17.03 -6.47
N VAL A 162 5.06 15.97 -5.67
CA VAL A 162 5.79 16.02 -4.40
C VAL A 162 6.88 14.97 -4.39
N ASP A 163 8.12 15.39 -4.17
CA ASP A 163 9.25 14.47 -4.02
C ASP A 163 9.27 13.89 -2.59
N LEU A 164 8.76 12.66 -2.45
CA LEU A 164 8.76 11.92 -1.18
C LEU A 164 9.70 10.72 -1.25
N ALA A 165 10.08 10.22 -0.08
CA ALA A 165 10.73 8.93 0.10
C ALA A 165 10.10 8.18 1.27
N VAL A 166 10.22 6.86 1.28
CA VAL A 166 9.82 6.00 2.40
C VAL A 166 11.02 5.68 3.26
N CYS A 167 10.88 5.87 4.57
CA CYS A 167 11.94 5.52 5.50
C CYS A 167 11.43 5.21 6.92
N PRO A 168 11.91 4.13 7.58
CA PRO A 168 12.78 3.07 7.04
C PRO A 168 12.08 2.28 5.91
N PRO A 169 12.77 1.32 5.24
CA PRO A 169 12.09 0.38 4.35
C PRO A 169 10.86 -0.25 5.01
N LEU A 170 9.89 -0.67 4.20
CA LEU A 170 8.67 -1.29 4.71
C LEU A 170 9.03 -2.61 5.38
N GLY A 171 8.49 -2.83 6.58
CA GLY A 171 8.60 -4.07 7.32
C GLY A 171 7.21 -4.67 7.57
N PRO A 172 7.09 -6.00 7.79
CA PRO A 172 5.79 -6.59 8.10
C PRO A 172 5.24 -6.06 9.43
N GLY A 173 3.92 -5.87 9.53
CA GLY A 173 3.24 -5.32 10.70
C GLY A 173 2.08 -4.40 10.35
N THR A 174 1.52 -3.73 11.37
CA THR A 174 0.28 -2.96 11.24
C THR A 174 0.52 -1.61 10.58
N TYR A 175 -0.26 -1.33 9.53
CA TYR A 175 -0.33 -0.04 8.87
C TYR A 175 -1.76 0.48 8.86
N ARG A 176 -1.91 1.77 8.57
CA ARG A 176 -3.21 2.37 8.30
C ARG A 176 -3.13 3.44 7.23
N PHE A 177 -4.16 3.51 6.42
CA PHE A 177 -4.44 4.66 5.59
C PHE A 177 -5.38 5.59 6.36
N VAL A 178 -5.07 6.89 6.39
CA VAL A 178 -5.92 7.90 7.03
C VAL A 178 -6.17 9.04 6.05
N TYR A 179 -7.43 9.26 5.71
CA TYR A 179 -7.83 10.45 4.99
C TYR A 179 -8.23 11.54 6.00
N TRP A 180 -7.45 12.62 6.04
CA TRP A 180 -7.63 13.77 6.94
C TRP A 180 -8.19 14.99 6.21
N GLY A 181 -8.55 14.85 4.94
CA GLY A 181 -9.01 15.95 4.10
C GLY A 181 -10.45 16.38 4.33
N LEU A 182 -11.25 15.73 5.19
CA LEU A 182 -12.60 16.21 5.51
C LEU A 182 -12.52 17.54 6.28
N VAL A 183 -13.28 18.55 5.85
CA VAL A 183 -13.21 19.89 6.46
C VAL A 183 -14.01 19.97 7.76
N ASP A 184 -15.18 19.33 7.81
CA ASP A 184 -16.16 19.43 8.90
C ASP A 184 -16.42 18.05 9.56
N ALA A 185 -15.43 17.18 9.56
CA ALA A 185 -15.51 15.86 10.20
C ALA A 185 -14.13 15.37 10.66
N PRO A 186 -14.06 14.45 11.63
CA PRO A 186 -12.81 13.81 12.01
C PRO A 186 -12.20 13.02 10.85
N PRO A 187 -10.88 12.77 10.87
CA PRO A 187 -10.24 11.89 9.90
C PRO A 187 -10.88 10.49 9.91
N ILE A 188 -10.86 9.85 8.75
CA ILE A 188 -11.38 8.50 8.51
C ILE A 188 -10.24 7.60 8.10
N GLY A 189 -10.21 6.36 8.55
CA GLY A 189 -9.06 5.49 8.29
C GLY A 189 -9.39 4.01 8.27
N ALA A 190 -8.49 3.26 7.65
CA ALA A 190 -8.57 1.82 7.55
C ALA A 190 -7.20 1.20 7.87
N GLU A 191 -7.20 0.26 8.81
CA GLU A 191 -6.02 -0.50 9.20
C GLU A 191 -5.86 -1.74 8.31
N PHE A 192 -4.62 -2.12 8.04
CA PHE A 192 -4.28 -3.35 7.34
C PHE A 192 -2.94 -3.89 7.85
N GLU A 193 -2.77 -5.20 7.75
CA GLU A 193 -1.53 -5.89 8.06
C GLU A 193 -0.68 -6.00 6.79
N LEU A 194 0.58 -5.55 6.81
CA LEU A 194 1.52 -5.83 5.74
C LEU A 194 2.26 -7.14 6.03
N VAL A 195 2.24 -8.05 5.06
CA VAL A 195 2.93 -9.35 5.11
C VAL A 195 3.80 -9.55 3.88
N GLY A 196 4.60 -10.62 3.88
CA GLY A 196 5.51 -10.98 2.79
C GLY A 196 6.89 -11.24 3.32
#